data_AF-A0AAW0XUL4-F1
#
_entry.id   AF-A0AAW0XUL4-F1
#
_cell.length_a   1.000
_cell.length_b   1.000
_cell.length_c   1.000
_cell.angle_alpha   90.00
_cell.angle_beta   90.00
_cell.angle_gamma   90.00
#
_symmetry.space_group_name_H-M   'P 1'
#
loop_
_entity.id
_entity.type
_entity.pdbx_description
1 polymer ?
#
loop_
_entity_poly.entity_id
_entity_poly.type
_entity_poly.pdbx_seq_one_letter_code
_entity_poly.pdbx_strand_id
1 'polypeptide(L)'
;YCVEVKMTASGMVDGVADGGWPATLARGLHDAWDTRLFTDLVITTRDEIIHAHKVILAAASPYFKGMLSAGLREGQTHTLVLEDVSGAILNTVLTYIYTGKATLTENNVQNVLTLADYFQIHSLKKLCCYYLKNHLVMETCLGVYEVATLHRCYDLAADALALACSLCSEVLLQPAFLTLQPETLLTLLKEPYLSVESEEELLKGIIRWTCKDPDKRKKWLPAFIEKIDLRFLNSQTIISWIASLEEKHLLSDDLRHILTPLDIDSYGTEDGSDDQEDSAKKIRHNSQEEVLLVMGGESNGRLLGNVECFALGYSSWRCSIPDAGVQHNDHNEHQFQVLPAMEKARAYCAVATHDNLVYILGGQTNSTFLASCECYRVLTNTWHQLCDLPAPVHGAAAAFLDGVLYFAGGKSHEKYENQLLVYDENNVSWVPRGPLSRGRGHFGMVALHGSLYAVGGICSYGGTSQVLSTCEKFDPGSDTWTPIALCLLSPTCSTSRSSSGISGSGCDS
;
A
#
# COMPACT_ATOMS: atom_id res chain seq x y z
N TYR A 1 17.01 2.69 41.38
CA TYR A 1 17.09 1.27 41.74
C TYR A 1 15.68 0.69 41.68
N CYS A 2 15.25 0.21 40.51
CA CYS A 2 14.01 -0.57 40.40
C CYS A 2 14.44 -2.03 40.50
N VAL A 3 14.21 -2.61 41.67
CA VAL A 3 14.43 -4.04 41.91
C VAL A 3 13.10 -4.73 41.64
N GLU A 4 13.03 -5.56 40.61
CA GLU A 4 11.86 -6.39 40.36
C GLU A 4 11.97 -7.66 41.20
N VAL A 5 10.99 -7.89 42.07
CA VAL A 5 10.89 -9.08 42.91
C VAL A 5 9.79 -9.96 42.35
N LYS A 6 10.14 -11.11 41.77
CA LYS A 6 9.16 -12.12 41.38
C LYS A 6 8.81 -13.00 42.59
N MET A 7 7.55 -12.99 42.99
CA MET A 7 7.01 -13.83 44.07
C MET A 7 6.38 -15.08 43.47
N THR A 8 6.69 -16.26 44.03
CA THR A 8 5.98 -17.50 43.70
C THR A 8 4.59 -17.54 44.35
N ALA A 9 3.68 -18.38 43.83
CA ALA A 9 2.34 -18.60 44.41
C ALA A 9 2.38 -19.14 45.86
N SER A 10 3.52 -19.67 46.32
CA SER A 10 3.78 -20.12 47.69
C SER A 10 4.40 -19.05 48.60
N GLY A 11 4.58 -17.81 48.14
CA GLY A 11 5.13 -16.70 48.93
C GLY A 11 6.65 -16.73 49.13
N MET A 12 7.38 -17.56 48.38
CA MET A 12 8.85 -17.51 48.33
C MET A 12 9.32 -16.58 47.21
N VAL A 13 10.34 -15.75 47.49
CA VAL A 13 10.98 -14.86 46.52
C VAL A 13 11.78 -15.70 45.52
N ASP A 14 11.39 -15.71 44.25
CA ASP A 14 11.97 -16.56 43.20
C ASP A 14 13.20 -15.91 42.52
N GLY A 15 13.98 -15.16 43.30
CA GLY A 15 15.13 -14.38 42.84
C GLY A 15 14.89 -12.87 42.84
N VAL A 16 15.98 -12.14 43.11
CA VAL A 16 16.03 -10.66 43.14
C VAL A 16 16.85 -10.20 41.94
N ALA A 17 16.27 -9.36 41.07
CA ALA A 17 16.95 -8.82 39.91
C ALA A 17 17.10 -7.30 40.03
N ASP A 18 18.32 -6.78 39.88
CA ASP A 18 18.58 -5.34 39.75
C ASP A 18 18.38 -4.92 38.29
N GLY A 19 17.24 -4.29 37.98
CA GLY A 19 16.95 -3.79 36.64
C GLY A 19 17.90 -2.67 36.17
N GLY A 20 18.63 -2.02 37.09
CA GLY A 20 19.62 -0.98 36.77
C GLY A 20 21.03 -1.50 36.50
N TRP A 21 21.30 -2.77 36.81
CA TRP A 21 22.63 -3.37 36.63
C TRP A 21 23.11 -3.35 35.17
N PRO A 22 22.30 -3.74 34.15
CA PRO A 22 22.74 -3.72 32.75
C PRO A 22 23.16 -2.33 32.27
N ALA A 23 22.42 -1.29 32.67
CA ALA A 23 22.74 0.10 32.30
C ALA A 23 24.02 0.60 32.99
N THR A 24 24.29 0.13 34.20
CA THR A 24 25.51 0.47 34.94
C THR A 24 26.73 -0.23 34.34
N LEU A 25 26.59 -1.52 34.00
CA LEU A 25 27.63 -2.28 33.32
C LEU A 25 27.96 -1.70 31.94
N ALA A 26 26.94 -1.39 31.12
CA ALA A 26 27.14 -0.79 29.80
C ALA A 26 27.90 0.54 29.88
N ARG A 27 27.59 1.38 30.88
CA ARG A 27 28.32 2.63 31.13
C ARG A 27 29.79 2.39 31.47
N GLY A 28 30.07 1.48 32.40
CA GLY A 28 31.45 1.14 32.76
C GLY A 28 32.25 0.55 31.59
N LEU A 29 31.61 -0.23 30.73
CA LEU A 29 32.24 -0.77 29.50
C LEU A 29 32.49 0.32 28.46
N HIS A 30 31.59 1.28 28.32
CA HIS A 30 31.79 2.45 27.46
C HIS A 30 32.93 3.34 27.97
N ASP A 31 32.99 3.62 29.28
CA ASP A 31 34.09 4.40 29.89
C ASP A 31 35.45 3.70 29.70
N ALA A 32 35.48 2.37 29.82
CA ALA A 32 36.67 1.56 29.56
C ALA A 32 37.10 1.64 28.08
N TRP A 33 36.15 1.69 27.15
CA TRP A 33 36.42 1.86 25.72
C TRP A 33 37.01 3.25 25.41
N ASP A 34 36.40 4.31 25.94
CA ASP A 34 36.87 5.69 25.76
C ASP A 34 38.28 5.91 26.34
N THR A 35 38.56 5.30 27.49
CA THR A 35 39.89 5.34 28.13
C THR A 35 40.88 4.31 27.57
N ARG A 36 40.45 3.47 26.62
CA ARG A 36 41.19 2.35 26.01
C ARG A 36 41.69 1.31 27.03
N LEU A 37 41.09 1.26 28.21
CA LEU A 37 41.44 0.36 29.28
C LEU A 37 40.98 -1.06 28.93
N PHE A 38 41.89 -2.04 29.03
CA PHE A 38 41.62 -3.48 28.74
C PHE A 38 41.25 -3.82 27.28
N THR A 39 41.46 -2.90 26.33
CA THR A 39 41.23 -3.18 24.91
C THR A 39 42.24 -4.23 24.40
N ASP A 40 41.74 -5.22 23.65
CA ASP A 40 42.48 -6.40 23.20
C ASP A 40 42.37 -6.65 21.68
N LEU A 41 41.73 -5.72 20.97
CA LEU A 41 41.64 -5.65 19.51
C LEU A 41 41.93 -4.23 19.01
N VAL A 42 42.70 -4.13 17.92
CA VAL A 42 42.93 -2.89 17.18
C VAL A 42 42.28 -3.03 15.80
N ILE A 43 41.33 -2.15 15.49
CA ILE A 43 40.66 -2.08 14.19
C ILE A 43 41.24 -0.90 13.41
N THR A 44 41.86 -1.19 12.27
CA THR A 44 42.39 -0.19 11.35
C THR A 44 41.38 0.01 10.22
N THR A 45 40.77 1.20 10.16
CA THR A 45 39.93 1.62 9.04
C THR A 45 40.76 2.37 7.99
N ARG A 46 40.11 2.85 6.92
CA ARG A 46 40.76 3.66 5.89
C ARG A 46 41.47 4.90 6.43
N ASP A 47 40.90 5.49 7.46
CA ASP A 47 41.15 6.84 7.96
C ASP A 47 41.51 6.89 9.46
N GLU A 48 41.14 5.87 10.26
CA GLU A 48 41.30 5.89 11.71
C GLU A 48 41.74 4.53 12.28
N ILE A 49 42.28 4.56 13.50
CA ILE A 49 42.61 3.36 14.27
C ILE A 49 41.75 3.37 15.54
N ILE A 50 40.92 2.34 15.70
CA ILE A 50 39.96 2.22 16.78
C ILE A 50 40.30 1.01 17.64
N HIS A 51 40.44 1.21 18.95
CA HIS A 51 40.66 0.12 19.91
C HIS A 51 39.31 -0.43 20.38
N ALA A 52 39.19 -1.74 20.59
CA ALA A 52 37.96 -2.37 21.03
C ALA A 52 38.20 -3.64 21.88
N HIS A 53 37.14 -4.14 22.50
CA HIS A 53 37.12 -5.37 23.27
C HIS A 53 36.55 -6.52 22.45
N LYS A 54 37.33 -7.58 22.20
CA LYS A 54 36.93 -8.79 21.46
C LYS A 54 35.64 -9.38 22.04
N VAL A 55 35.56 -9.48 23.37
CA VAL A 55 34.41 -10.09 24.07
C VAL A 55 33.11 -9.33 23.81
N ILE A 56 33.16 -7.99 23.80
CA ILE A 56 31.97 -7.16 23.58
C ILE A 56 31.51 -7.26 22.13
N LEU A 57 32.45 -7.19 21.19
CA LEU A 57 32.14 -7.35 19.76
C LEU A 57 31.55 -8.73 19.45
N ALA A 58 32.16 -9.79 19.99
CA ALA A 58 31.66 -11.17 19.83
C ALA A 58 30.30 -11.40 20.51
N ALA A 59 30.00 -10.68 21.60
CA ALA A 59 28.70 -10.76 22.25
C ALA A 59 27.60 -10.04 21.44
N ALA A 60 27.93 -8.89 20.85
CA ALA A 60 26.96 -8.04 20.14
C ALA A 60 26.71 -8.45 18.67
N SER A 61 27.68 -9.10 18.03
CA SER A 61 27.65 -9.41 16.60
C SER A 61 28.04 -10.87 16.33
N PRO A 62 27.17 -11.64 15.65
CA PRO A 62 27.51 -12.97 15.18
C PRO A 62 28.71 -12.99 14.21
N TYR A 63 28.87 -11.93 13.40
CA TYR A 63 30.01 -11.78 12.50
C TYR A 63 31.33 -11.75 13.29
N PHE A 64 31.45 -10.85 14.27
CA PHE A 64 32.66 -10.76 15.09
C PHE A 64 32.87 -12.03 15.92
N LYS A 65 31.79 -12.66 16.41
CA LYS A 65 31.88 -13.93 17.12
C LYS A 65 32.49 -15.02 16.23
N GLY A 66 31.98 -15.20 15.02
CA GLY A 66 32.48 -16.18 14.06
C GLY A 66 33.95 -15.90 13.71
N MET A 67 34.25 -14.65 13.35
CA MET A 67 35.60 -14.24 12.95
C MET A 67 36.63 -14.45 14.08
N LEU A 68 36.30 -14.07 15.32
CA LEU A 68 37.24 -14.14 16.45
C LEU A 68 37.35 -15.54 17.06
N SER A 69 36.34 -16.40 16.91
CA SER A 69 36.35 -17.77 17.46
C SER A 69 36.86 -18.84 16.50
N ALA A 70 36.80 -18.61 15.18
CA ALA A 70 37.09 -19.63 14.16
C ALA A 70 38.58 -19.91 13.92
N GLY A 71 39.50 -19.44 14.77
CA GLY A 71 40.95 -19.64 14.58
C GLY A 71 41.52 -18.95 13.34
N LEU A 72 40.81 -17.97 12.78
CA LEU A 72 41.25 -17.14 11.66
C LEU A 72 42.42 -16.24 12.09
N ARG A 73 43.19 -15.74 11.11
CA ARG A 73 44.39 -14.91 11.33
C ARG A 73 44.10 -13.73 12.27
N GLU A 74 42.95 -13.09 12.11
CA GLU A 74 42.47 -11.94 12.87
C GLU A 74 42.25 -12.27 14.37
N GLY A 75 41.89 -13.51 14.68
CA GLY A 75 41.79 -14.00 16.05
C GLY A 75 43.15 -14.02 16.77
N GLN A 76 44.22 -14.30 16.01
CA GLN A 76 45.60 -14.45 16.50
C GLN A 76 46.42 -13.15 16.43
N THR A 77 46.17 -12.29 15.44
CA THR A 77 46.98 -11.07 15.21
C THR A 77 46.55 -9.88 16.08
N HIS A 78 45.40 -9.98 16.77
CA HIS A 78 44.82 -8.87 17.57
C HIS A 78 44.57 -7.58 16.76
N THR A 79 44.64 -7.67 15.43
CA THR A 79 44.47 -6.57 14.49
C THR A 79 43.44 -6.96 13.43
N LEU A 80 42.51 -6.06 13.14
CA LEU A 80 41.48 -6.21 12.11
C LEU A 80 41.60 -5.03 11.15
N VAL A 81 41.77 -5.29 9.85
CA VAL A 81 41.86 -4.23 8.84
C VAL A 81 40.56 -4.19 8.03
N LEU A 82 39.92 -3.02 7.99
CA LEU A 82 38.70 -2.74 7.25
C LEU A 82 38.94 -1.57 6.30
N GLU A 83 39.57 -1.84 5.15
CA GLU A 83 40.01 -0.81 4.18
C GLU A 83 38.85 -0.05 3.50
N ASP A 84 37.67 -0.69 3.43
CA ASP A 84 36.48 -0.15 2.77
C ASP A 84 35.53 0.61 3.68
N VAL A 85 35.84 0.71 4.98
CA VAL A 85 34.96 1.31 5.98
C VAL A 85 35.57 2.62 6.48
N SER A 86 34.75 3.67 6.62
CA SER A 86 35.16 4.91 7.28
C SER A 86 35.06 4.78 8.80
N GLY A 87 36.07 5.31 9.50
CA GLY A 87 36.22 5.32 10.95
C GLY A 87 35.03 5.97 11.64
N ALA A 88 34.53 7.10 11.13
CA ALA A 88 33.38 7.80 11.71
C ALA A 88 32.10 6.94 11.73
N ILE A 89 31.86 6.17 10.66
CA ILE A 89 30.67 5.32 10.52
C ILE A 89 30.83 4.09 11.41
N LEU A 90 32.01 3.48 11.42
CA LEU A 90 32.32 2.38 12.30
C LEU A 90 32.20 2.79 13.78
N ASN A 91 32.68 3.99 14.13
CA ASN A 91 32.57 4.53 15.48
C ASN A 91 31.11 4.71 15.92
N THR A 92 30.22 5.06 14.99
CA THR A 92 28.77 5.13 15.25
C THR A 92 28.19 3.73 15.55
N VAL A 93 28.60 2.71 14.79
CA VAL A 93 28.19 1.31 15.03
C VAL A 93 28.77 0.78 16.36
N LEU A 94 30.04 1.08 16.65
CA LEU A 94 30.68 0.70 17.91
C LEU A 94 30.01 1.39 19.11
N THR A 95 29.71 2.68 19.01
CA THR A 95 28.97 3.41 20.04
C THR A 95 27.63 2.73 20.33
N TYR A 96 26.92 2.24 19.30
CA TYR A 96 25.71 1.44 19.50
C TYR A 96 25.98 0.12 20.21
N ILE A 97 27.05 -0.60 19.88
CA ILE A 97 27.43 -1.86 20.54
C ILE A 97 27.69 -1.64 22.04
N TYR A 98 28.37 -0.56 22.42
CA TYR A 98 28.71 -0.29 23.83
C TYR A 98 27.56 0.35 24.62
N THR A 99 26.75 1.20 23.99
CA THR A 99 25.77 2.04 24.71
C THR A 99 24.31 1.72 24.41
N GLY A 100 24.04 0.98 23.33
CA GLY A 100 22.69 0.77 22.79
C GLY A 100 22.11 1.99 22.06
N LYS A 101 22.89 3.06 21.85
CA LYS A 101 22.46 4.31 21.21
C LYS A 101 23.29 4.59 19.96
N ALA A 102 22.62 5.01 18.88
CA ALA A 102 23.25 5.41 17.63
C ALA A 102 22.75 6.79 17.21
N THR A 103 23.66 7.65 16.76
CA THR A 103 23.32 8.97 16.21
C THR A 103 23.15 8.85 14.70
N LEU A 104 21.90 8.70 14.24
CA LEU A 104 21.57 8.58 12.83
C LEU A 104 21.28 9.94 12.21
N THR A 105 21.81 10.18 11.01
CA THR A 105 21.61 11.38 10.19
C THR A 105 21.38 10.97 8.75
N GLU A 106 20.82 11.85 7.92
CA GLU A 106 20.54 11.59 6.50
C GLU A 106 21.79 11.16 5.71
N ASN A 107 22.96 11.71 6.07
CA ASN A 107 24.22 11.41 5.39
C ASN A 107 24.89 10.11 5.86
N ASN A 108 24.60 9.64 7.08
CA ASN A 108 25.27 8.45 7.64
C ASN A 108 24.40 7.19 7.59
N VAL A 109 23.08 7.32 7.60
CA VAL A 109 22.16 6.22 7.90
C VAL A 109 22.26 5.08 6.89
N GLN A 110 22.48 5.38 5.60
CA GLN A 110 22.62 4.36 4.56
C GLN A 110 23.88 3.50 4.80
N ASN A 111 25.01 4.14 5.10
CA ASN A 111 26.26 3.44 5.36
C ASN A 111 26.24 2.70 6.71
N VAL A 112 25.57 3.27 7.72
CA VAL A 112 25.34 2.59 9.01
C VAL A 112 24.45 1.36 8.80
N LEU A 113 23.42 1.44 7.95
CA LEU A 113 22.58 0.31 7.58
C LEU A 113 23.39 -0.79 6.88
N THR A 114 24.28 -0.42 5.95
CA THR A 114 25.19 -1.36 5.28
C THR A 114 26.10 -2.08 6.26
N LEU A 115 26.72 -1.37 7.21
CA LEU A 115 27.56 -1.98 8.24
C LEU A 115 26.76 -2.80 9.25
N ALA A 116 25.56 -2.36 9.62
CA ALA A 116 24.69 -3.10 10.52
C ALA A 116 24.28 -4.45 9.91
N ASP A 117 23.99 -4.47 8.61
CA ASP A 117 23.72 -5.71 7.87
C ASP A 117 24.98 -6.59 7.75
N TYR A 118 26.11 -6.00 7.36
CA TYR A 118 27.39 -6.69 7.22
C TYR A 118 27.86 -7.34 8.54
N PHE A 119 27.81 -6.59 9.64
CA PHE A 119 28.14 -7.10 10.98
C PHE A 119 26.99 -7.87 11.63
N GLN A 120 25.87 -8.08 10.93
CA GLN A 120 24.71 -8.85 11.41
C GLN A 120 24.08 -8.33 12.72
N ILE A 121 24.12 -7.01 12.92
CA ILE A 121 23.53 -6.31 14.07
C ILE A 121 22.07 -5.94 13.74
N HIS A 122 21.19 -6.93 13.87
CA HIS A 122 19.78 -6.84 13.47
C HIS A 122 19.00 -5.71 14.15
N SER A 123 19.29 -5.43 15.42
CA SER A 123 18.61 -4.36 16.18
C SER A 123 18.97 -2.96 15.63
N LEU A 124 20.22 -2.74 15.24
CA LEU A 124 20.67 -1.49 14.60
C LEU A 124 20.10 -1.36 13.20
N LYS A 125 20.07 -2.46 12.43
CA LYS A 125 19.43 -2.52 11.10
C LYS A 125 17.96 -2.08 11.17
N LYS A 126 17.18 -2.62 12.12
CA LYS A 126 15.78 -2.22 12.35
C LYS A 126 15.65 -0.72 12.69
N LEU A 127 16.54 -0.18 13.52
CA LEU A 127 16.54 1.23 13.88
C LEU A 127 16.82 2.13 12.66
N CYS A 128 17.76 1.73 11.80
CA CYS A 128 18.05 2.44 10.55
C CYS A 128 16.84 2.42 9.61
N CYS A 129 16.17 1.27 9.46
CA CYS A 129 14.96 1.17 8.66
C CYS A 129 13.83 2.06 9.20
N TYR A 130 13.66 2.12 10.52
CA TYR A 130 12.67 3.00 11.15
C TYR A 130 12.98 4.48 10.91
N TYR A 131 14.24 4.88 11.00
CA TYR A 131 14.67 6.24 10.68
C TYR A 131 14.38 6.59 9.20
N LEU A 132 14.81 5.73 8.27
CA LEU A 132 14.58 5.92 6.84
C LEU A 132 13.10 5.99 6.48
N LYS A 133 12.25 5.18 7.12
CA LYS A 133 10.80 5.21 6.90
C LYS A 133 10.16 6.54 7.33
N ASN A 134 10.62 7.12 8.43
CA ASN A 134 10.08 8.41 8.92
C ASN A 134 10.63 9.63 8.17
N HIS A 135 11.78 9.49 7.51
CA HIS A 135 12.41 10.53 6.68
C HIS A 135 12.25 10.23 5.17
N LEU A 136 11.25 9.42 4.81
CA LEU A 136 10.98 9.08 3.42
C LEU A 136 10.27 10.25 2.73
N VAL A 137 10.96 10.89 1.80
CA VAL A 137 10.47 12.03 1.00
C VAL A 137 10.75 11.79 -0.48
N MET A 138 10.20 12.64 -1.35
CA MET A 138 10.33 12.50 -2.80
C MET A 138 11.79 12.47 -3.26
N GLU A 139 12.66 13.30 -2.69
CA GLU A 139 14.06 13.42 -3.10
C GLU A 139 14.88 12.17 -2.72
N THR A 140 14.48 11.47 -1.66
CA THR A 140 15.23 10.35 -1.09
C THR A 140 14.66 8.98 -1.45
N CYS A 141 13.40 8.91 -1.92
CA CYS A 141 12.67 7.65 -2.12
C CYS A 141 13.44 6.63 -2.99
N LEU A 142 14.01 7.07 -4.11
CA LEU A 142 14.76 6.21 -5.02
C LEU A 142 16.03 5.63 -4.40
N GLY A 143 16.81 6.47 -3.70
CA GLY A 143 18.02 6.02 -3.01
C GLY A 143 17.70 5.07 -1.85
N VAL A 144 16.64 5.37 -1.09
CA VAL A 144 16.16 4.49 -0.02
C VAL A 144 15.69 3.15 -0.56
N TYR A 145 15.00 3.13 -1.71
CA TYR A 145 14.58 1.90 -2.38
C TYR A 145 15.77 1.01 -2.76
N GLU A 146 16.80 1.57 -3.38
CA GLU A 146 18.00 0.80 -3.79
C GLU A 146 18.72 0.20 -2.59
N VAL A 147 18.95 1.00 -1.54
CA VAL A 147 19.61 0.55 -0.31
C VAL A 147 18.76 -0.49 0.42
N ALA A 148 17.43 -0.28 0.50
CA ALA A 148 16.53 -1.22 1.14
C ALA A 148 16.48 -2.56 0.40
N THR A 149 16.47 -2.55 -0.93
CA THR A 149 16.50 -3.75 -1.76
C THR A 149 17.83 -4.50 -1.61
N LEU A 150 18.95 -3.78 -1.64
CA LEU A 150 20.29 -4.36 -1.45
C LEU A 150 20.41 -5.10 -0.10
N HIS A 151 19.88 -4.51 0.97
CA HIS A 151 19.92 -5.08 2.32
C HIS A 151 18.72 -5.97 2.66
N ARG A 152 17.86 -6.33 1.69
CA ARG A 152 16.69 -7.20 1.88
C ARG A 152 15.70 -6.67 2.93
N CYS A 153 15.55 -5.35 3.01
CA CYS A 153 14.57 -4.67 3.83
C CYS A 153 13.29 -4.45 3.01
N TYR A 154 12.54 -5.53 2.75
CA TYR A 154 11.42 -5.51 1.81
C TYR A 154 10.29 -4.56 2.21
N ASP A 155 9.98 -4.41 3.50
CA ASP A 155 8.94 -3.49 3.97
C ASP A 155 9.26 -2.03 3.61
N LEU A 156 10.51 -1.60 3.87
CA LEU A 156 10.98 -0.26 3.54
C LEU A 156 11.08 -0.05 2.02
N ALA A 157 11.49 -1.08 1.28
CA ALA A 157 11.55 -1.03 -0.18
C ALA A 157 10.13 -0.86 -0.77
N ALA A 158 9.14 -1.58 -0.25
CA ALA A 158 7.75 -1.46 -0.70
C ALA A 158 7.20 -0.05 -0.43
N ASP A 159 7.42 0.51 0.77
CA ASP A 159 7.01 1.87 1.11
C ASP A 159 7.68 2.92 0.20
N ALA A 160 8.99 2.79 -0.04
CA ALA A 160 9.75 3.69 -0.88
C ALA A 160 9.32 3.63 -2.36
N LEU A 161 9.04 2.42 -2.87
CA LEU A 161 8.54 2.21 -4.22
C LEU A 161 7.13 2.77 -4.38
N ALA A 162 6.23 2.56 -3.42
CA ALA A 162 4.88 3.12 -3.45
C ALA A 162 4.89 4.65 -3.51
N LEU A 163 5.80 5.30 -2.76
CA LEU A 163 5.99 6.75 -2.84
C LEU A 163 6.54 7.17 -4.21
N ALA A 164 7.55 6.45 -4.72
CA ALA A 164 8.12 6.73 -6.04
C ALA A 164 7.09 6.57 -7.18
N CYS A 165 6.20 5.57 -7.09
CA CYS A 165 5.13 5.34 -8.04
C CYS A 165 4.04 6.42 -7.97
N SER A 166 3.63 6.85 -6.77
CA SER A 166 2.58 7.86 -6.60
C SER A 166 3.01 9.26 -7.07
N LEU A 167 4.31 9.56 -7.03
CA LEU A 167 4.89 10.86 -7.40
C LEU A 167 5.84 10.76 -8.61
N CYS A 168 5.60 9.79 -9.51
CA CYS A 168 6.57 9.43 -10.55
C CYS A 168 6.92 10.61 -11.48
N SER A 169 5.93 11.41 -11.90
CA SER A 169 6.16 12.59 -12.75
C SER A 169 7.22 13.54 -12.21
N GLU A 170 7.23 13.78 -10.90
CA GLU A 170 8.21 14.66 -10.26
C GLU A 170 9.55 13.93 -10.02
N VAL A 171 9.50 12.64 -9.71
CA VAL A 171 10.68 11.79 -9.50
C VAL A 171 11.53 11.69 -10.78
N LEU A 172 10.93 11.61 -11.97
CA LEU A 172 11.63 11.60 -13.26
C LEU A 172 12.48 12.86 -13.51
N LEU A 173 12.11 13.98 -12.88
CA LEU A 173 12.83 15.25 -13.00
C LEU A 173 14.05 15.34 -12.07
N GLN A 174 14.09 14.53 -11.01
CA GLN A 174 15.14 14.60 -9.99
C GLN A 174 16.52 14.15 -10.51
N PRO A 175 17.63 14.73 -10.02
CA PRO A 175 18.98 14.28 -10.37
C PRO A 175 19.27 12.86 -9.86
N ALA A 176 18.65 12.46 -8.75
CA ALA A 176 18.76 11.12 -8.19
C ALA A 176 18.24 10.02 -9.14
N PHE A 177 17.28 10.36 -10.01
CA PHE A 177 16.79 9.44 -11.04
C PHE A 177 17.92 9.04 -12.01
N LEU A 178 18.81 9.97 -12.37
CA LEU A 178 19.89 9.71 -13.32
C LEU A 178 20.96 8.74 -12.78
N THR A 179 21.05 8.57 -11.46
CA THR A 179 21.99 7.65 -10.82
C THR A 179 21.43 6.24 -10.59
N LEU A 180 20.14 6.02 -10.87
CA LEU A 180 19.47 4.73 -10.66
C LEU A 180 20.12 3.59 -11.44
N GLN A 181 20.08 2.40 -10.84
CA GLN A 181 20.38 1.13 -11.50
C GLN A 181 19.29 0.75 -12.53
N PRO A 182 19.66 0.10 -13.65
CA PRO A 182 18.70 -0.29 -14.68
C PRO A 182 17.62 -1.25 -14.17
N GLU A 183 17.96 -2.15 -13.25
CA GLU A 183 17.02 -3.11 -12.66
C GLU A 183 15.94 -2.40 -11.80
N THR A 184 16.34 -1.34 -11.08
CA THR A 184 15.42 -0.48 -10.33
C THR A 184 14.45 0.21 -11.26
N LEU A 185 14.94 0.80 -12.35
CA LEU A 185 14.10 1.47 -13.36
C LEU A 185 13.13 0.48 -14.02
N LEU A 186 13.58 -0.73 -14.34
CA LEU A 186 12.70 -1.77 -14.89
C LEU A 186 11.61 -2.19 -13.89
N THR A 187 11.93 -2.21 -12.60
CA THR A 187 10.95 -2.53 -11.55
C THR A 187 9.92 -1.42 -11.42
N LEU A 188 10.35 -0.16 -11.40
CA LEU A 188 9.47 1.01 -11.41
C LEU A 188 8.49 0.99 -12.60
N LEU A 189 8.98 0.64 -13.80
CA LEU A 189 8.16 0.55 -15.02
C LEU A 189 7.20 -0.65 -15.03
N LYS A 190 7.41 -1.66 -14.18
CA LYS A 190 6.51 -2.82 -14.05
C LYS A 190 5.39 -2.59 -13.05
N GLU A 191 5.50 -1.59 -12.17
CA GLU A 191 4.52 -1.37 -11.12
C GLU A 191 3.17 -0.90 -11.70
N PRO A 192 2.06 -1.56 -11.34
CA PRO A 192 0.74 -1.27 -11.92
C PRO A 192 0.17 0.09 -11.47
N TYR A 193 0.69 0.68 -10.39
CA TYR A 193 0.19 1.93 -9.80
C TYR A 193 1.07 3.15 -10.14
N LEU A 194 1.73 3.13 -11.30
CA LEU A 194 2.63 4.18 -11.74
C LEU A 194 1.84 5.44 -12.12
N SER A 195 1.86 6.46 -11.25
CA SER A 195 1.18 7.74 -11.45
C SER A 195 2.03 8.66 -12.32
N VAL A 196 1.79 8.62 -13.64
CA VAL A 196 2.41 9.53 -14.61
C VAL A 196 1.34 10.21 -15.44
N GLU A 197 1.59 11.48 -15.78
CA GLU A 197 0.68 12.30 -16.58
C GLU A 197 0.52 11.79 -18.01
N SER A 198 1.62 11.36 -18.64
CA SER A 198 1.63 10.84 -20.00
C SER A 198 2.80 9.90 -20.24
N GLU A 199 2.67 9.09 -21.28
CA GLU A 199 3.75 8.21 -21.68
C GLU A 199 4.97 8.89 -22.26
N GLU A 200 4.76 10.11 -22.73
CA GLU A 200 5.81 10.96 -23.20
C GLU A 200 6.77 11.35 -22.07
N GLU A 201 6.29 11.61 -20.86
CA GLU A 201 7.14 11.97 -19.73
C GLU A 201 8.03 10.80 -19.28
N LEU A 202 7.50 9.57 -19.31
CA LEU A 202 8.31 8.37 -19.07
C LEU A 202 9.38 8.19 -20.15
N LEU A 203 9.01 8.41 -21.40
CA LEU A 203 9.93 8.34 -22.53
C LEU A 203 11.06 9.37 -22.40
N LYS A 204 10.72 10.63 -22.12
CA LYS A 204 11.68 11.72 -21.86
C LYS A 204 12.60 11.37 -20.69
N GLY A 205 12.04 10.85 -19.60
CA GLY A 205 12.80 10.37 -18.45
C GLY A 205 13.82 9.29 -18.83
N ILE A 206 13.39 8.24 -19.54
CA ILE A 206 14.25 7.12 -19.96
C ILE A 206 15.35 7.59 -20.91
N ILE A 207 15.07 8.50 -21.84
CA ILE A 207 16.10 9.11 -22.69
C ILE A 207 17.11 9.85 -21.82
N ARG A 208 16.63 10.71 -20.91
CA ARG A 208 17.50 11.51 -20.03
C ARG A 208 18.41 10.61 -19.19
N TRP A 209 17.87 9.50 -18.67
CA TRP A 209 18.63 8.49 -17.96
C TRP A 209 19.67 7.83 -18.87
N THR A 210 19.30 7.45 -20.09
CA THR A 210 20.21 6.79 -21.04
C THR A 210 21.33 7.72 -21.51
N CYS A 211 21.03 9.00 -21.70
CA CYS A 211 22.01 10.03 -22.12
C CYS A 211 23.14 10.24 -21.11
N LYS A 212 22.95 9.88 -19.84
CA LYS A 212 23.97 10.06 -18.80
C LYS A 212 25.18 9.14 -18.98
N ASP A 213 24.97 7.94 -19.50
CA ASP A 213 26.01 6.94 -19.80
C ASP A 213 25.56 6.08 -21.00
N PRO A 214 25.68 6.60 -22.23
CA PRO A 214 25.12 5.95 -23.42
C PRO A 214 25.75 4.58 -23.68
N ASP A 215 27.05 4.43 -23.42
CA ASP A 215 27.81 3.21 -23.72
C ASP A 215 27.31 2.00 -22.91
N LYS A 216 26.97 2.20 -21.63
CA LYS A 216 26.48 1.11 -20.77
C LYS A 216 24.96 0.98 -20.76
N ARG A 217 24.23 2.08 -21.00
CA ARG A 217 22.77 2.14 -20.82
C ARG A 217 21.97 1.83 -22.08
N LYS A 218 22.54 2.03 -23.28
CA LYS A 218 21.87 1.76 -24.57
C LYS A 218 21.31 0.33 -24.68
N LYS A 219 22.00 -0.66 -24.09
CA LYS A 219 21.56 -2.07 -24.08
C LYS A 219 20.23 -2.32 -23.36
N TRP A 220 19.81 -1.42 -22.47
CA TRP A 220 18.58 -1.56 -21.68
C TRP A 220 17.37 -0.90 -22.31
N LEU A 221 17.56 -0.03 -23.30
CA LEU A 221 16.46 0.66 -23.99
C LEU A 221 15.40 -0.31 -24.53
N PRO A 222 15.73 -1.42 -25.22
CA PRO A 222 14.72 -2.36 -25.70
C PRO A 222 13.84 -2.91 -24.58
N ALA A 223 14.44 -3.25 -23.44
CA ALA A 223 13.73 -3.82 -22.29
C ALA A 223 12.79 -2.80 -21.62
N PHE A 224 13.18 -1.51 -21.61
CA PHE A 224 12.29 -0.46 -21.12
C PHE A 224 11.12 -0.22 -22.08
N ILE A 225 11.38 -0.18 -23.39
CA ILE A 225 10.36 0.07 -24.41
C ILE A 225 9.33 -1.04 -24.47
N GLU A 226 9.71 -2.30 -24.23
CA GLU A 226 8.74 -3.39 -24.12
C GLU A 226 7.74 -3.19 -22.96
N LYS A 227 8.13 -2.41 -21.94
CA LYS A 227 7.24 -1.99 -20.84
C LYS A 227 6.56 -0.65 -21.14
N ILE A 228 6.92 -0.03 -22.26
CA ILE A 228 6.27 1.15 -22.79
C ILE A 228 5.16 0.77 -23.77
N ASP A 229 3.89 0.92 -23.38
CA ASP A 229 2.78 0.89 -24.32
C ASP A 229 2.82 2.12 -25.26
N LEU A 230 3.39 1.89 -26.45
CA LEU A 230 3.54 2.88 -27.52
C LEU A 230 2.20 3.35 -28.11
N ARG A 231 1.08 2.66 -27.84
CA ARG A 231 -0.26 3.04 -28.32
C ARG A 231 -0.77 4.35 -27.70
N PHE A 232 -0.19 4.77 -26.58
CA PHE A 232 -0.53 6.02 -25.90
C PHE A 232 0.32 7.21 -26.35
N LEU A 233 1.28 7.01 -27.27
CA LEU A 233 2.07 8.08 -27.84
C LEU A 233 1.44 8.56 -29.15
N ASN A 234 1.34 9.88 -29.34
CA ASN A 234 0.91 10.44 -30.62
C ASN A 234 2.00 10.17 -31.69
N SER A 235 1.61 10.09 -32.96
CA SER A 235 2.54 9.78 -34.06
C SER A 235 3.68 10.79 -34.17
N GLN A 236 3.45 12.04 -33.78
CA GLN A 236 4.42 13.13 -33.86
C GLN A 236 5.50 13.07 -32.76
N THR A 237 5.15 12.60 -31.57
CA THR A 237 6.03 12.33 -30.43
C THR A 237 6.86 11.07 -30.68
N ILE A 238 6.30 10.05 -31.34
CA ILE A 238 7.09 8.89 -31.79
C ILE A 238 8.15 9.32 -32.80
N ILE A 239 7.78 10.17 -33.78
CA ILE A 239 8.74 10.68 -34.79
C ILE A 239 9.80 11.59 -34.14
N SER A 240 9.40 12.53 -33.28
CA SER A 240 10.35 13.42 -32.58
C SER A 240 11.28 12.64 -31.65
N TRP A 241 10.78 11.55 -31.07
CA TRP A 241 11.55 10.65 -30.25
C TRP A 241 12.58 9.85 -31.05
N ILE A 242 12.17 9.24 -32.16
CA ILE A 242 13.08 8.54 -33.08
C ILE A 242 14.18 9.50 -33.55
N ALA A 243 13.81 10.73 -33.94
CA ALA A 243 14.77 11.77 -34.30
C ALA A 243 15.75 12.10 -33.14
N SER A 244 15.25 12.20 -31.91
CA SER A 244 16.12 12.43 -30.73
C SER A 244 17.06 11.25 -30.44
N LEU A 245 16.63 10.01 -30.70
CA LEU A 245 17.48 8.83 -30.56
C LEU A 245 18.53 8.74 -31.68
N GLU A 246 18.20 9.18 -32.90
CA GLU A 246 19.13 9.25 -34.03
C GLU A 246 20.22 10.29 -33.78
N GLU A 247 19.82 11.50 -33.38
CA GLU A 247 20.73 12.61 -33.05
C GLU A 247 21.71 12.22 -31.93
N LYS A 248 21.23 11.46 -30.93
CA LYS A 248 22.03 11.04 -29.78
C LYS A 248 22.77 9.72 -30.00
N HIS A 249 22.75 9.15 -31.20
CA HIS A 249 23.36 7.86 -31.55
C HIS A 249 22.91 6.67 -30.68
N LEU A 250 21.69 6.74 -30.11
CA LEU A 250 21.13 5.75 -29.19
C LEU A 250 20.35 4.62 -29.89
N LEU A 251 20.13 4.70 -31.20
CA LEU A 251 19.48 3.64 -31.98
C LEU A 251 20.39 2.42 -32.18
N SER A 252 19.90 1.25 -31.79
CA SER A 252 20.44 -0.07 -32.15
C SER A 252 19.52 -0.75 -33.16
N ASP A 253 20.02 -1.73 -33.89
CA ASP A 253 19.21 -2.47 -34.86
C ASP A 253 18.06 -3.24 -34.18
N ASP A 254 18.24 -3.69 -32.92
CA ASP A 254 17.17 -4.30 -32.11
C ASP A 254 16.00 -3.33 -31.83
N LEU A 255 16.31 -2.04 -31.62
CA LEU A 255 15.28 -1.01 -31.41
C LEU A 255 14.50 -0.73 -32.69
N ARG A 256 15.18 -0.77 -33.86
CA ARG A 256 14.51 -0.62 -35.15
C ARG A 256 13.47 -1.73 -35.35
N HIS A 257 13.79 -2.97 -34.99
CA HIS A 257 12.85 -4.09 -35.09
C HIS A 257 11.63 -3.97 -34.17
N ILE A 258 11.76 -3.36 -32.99
CA ILE A 258 10.63 -3.08 -32.08
C ILE A 258 9.75 -1.94 -32.59
N LEU A 259 10.33 -0.98 -33.33
CA LEU A 259 9.64 0.18 -33.86
C LEU A 259 9.05 -0.05 -35.26
N THR A 260 9.58 -0.99 -36.04
CA THR A 260 9.08 -1.34 -37.39
C THR A 260 7.66 -1.90 -37.48
N PRO A 261 7.01 -2.49 -36.45
CA PRO A 261 5.59 -2.83 -36.53
C PRO A 261 4.66 -1.59 -36.52
N LEU A 262 5.21 -0.38 -36.37
CA LEU A 262 4.51 0.90 -36.47
C LEU A 262 4.78 1.61 -37.81
N ASP A 263 4.97 0.89 -38.93
CA ASP A 263 4.78 1.46 -40.28
C ASP A 263 3.41 2.16 -40.29
N ILE A 264 3.32 3.49 -40.16
CA ILE A 264 3.52 4.48 -41.23
C ILE A 264 2.94 3.97 -42.56
N ASP A 265 1.67 3.58 -42.56
CA ASP A 265 0.88 3.42 -43.78
C ASP A 265 -0.63 3.59 -43.49
N SER A 266 -1.07 4.82 -43.16
CA SER A 266 -2.43 5.30 -43.51
C SER A 266 -2.71 6.78 -43.14
N TYR A 267 -1.82 7.74 -43.34
CA TYR A 267 -2.25 9.16 -43.34
C TYR A 267 -1.46 9.95 -44.39
N GLY A 268 -2.08 10.09 -45.56
CA GLY A 268 -1.65 11.05 -46.57
C GLY A 268 -1.97 12.47 -46.12
N THR A 269 -0.92 13.30 -46.10
CA THR A 269 -0.87 14.68 -46.63
C THR A 269 -2.11 15.58 -46.47
N GLU A 270 -2.02 16.61 -45.63
CA GLU A 270 -1.83 18.02 -46.04
C GLU A 270 -1.94 19.00 -44.83
N ASP A 271 -0.92 19.86 -44.73
CA ASP A 271 -0.88 21.26 -44.30
C ASP A 271 -1.57 21.77 -43.00
N GLY A 272 -0.72 21.99 -41.98
CA GLY A 272 -0.47 23.28 -41.32
C GLY A 272 -1.63 24.11 -40.75
N SER A 273 -1.77 24.13 -39.41
CA SER A 273 -1.39 25.27 -38.54
C SER A 273 -1.90 25.05 -37.11
N ASP A 274 -1.08 25.44 -36.14
CA ASP A 274 -1.26 25.43 -34.69
C ASP A 274 -2.70 25.66 -34.19
N ASP A 275 -3.16 24.85 -33.22
CA ASP A 275 -3.66 25.36 -31.93
C ASP A 275 -4.00 24.20 -30.93
N GLN A 276 -3.17 24.14 -29.88
CA GLN A 276 -3.40 23.65 -28.50
C GLN A 276 -4.07 22.28 -28.25
N GLU A 277 -3.21 21.27 -28.04
CA GLU A 277 -3.49 19.96 -27.44
C GLU A 277 -4.06 20.08 -26.01
N ASP A 278 -5.34 19.73 -25.85
CA ASP A 278 -5.88 19.33 -24.55
C ASP A 278 -5.38 17.93 -24.21
N SER A 279 -4.30 17.89 -23.43
CA SER A 279 -3.68 16.69 -22.86
C SER A 279 -4.61 15.98 -21.86
N ALA A 280 -5.59 15.23 -22.37
CA ALA A 280 -6.31 14.26 -21.58
C ALA A 280 -5.36 13.11 -21.20
N LYS A 281 -4.70 13.27 -20.03
CA LYS A 281 -3.81 12.31 -19.38
C LYS A 281 -4.46 10.92 -19.33
N LYS A 282 -4.00 9.99 -20.18
CA LYS A 282 -4.40 8.58 -20.17
C LYS A 282 -3.28 7.78 -19.49
N ILE A 283 -3.59 7.26 -18.30
CA ILE A 283 -2.64 6.53 -17.44
C ILE A 283 -2.46 5.09 -17.95
N ARG A 284 -1.22 4.61 -17.87
CA ARG A 284 -0.76 3.30 -18.34
C ARG A 284 -1.29 2.16 -17.46
N HIS A 285 -1.82 1.14 -18.11
CA HIS A 285 -2.19 -0.16 -17.53
C HIS A 285 -3.37 -0.18 -16.55
N ASN A 286 -4.54 0.19 -17.07
CA ASN A 286 -5.59 -0.80 -17.25
C ASN A 286 -6.34 -0.43 -18.52
N SER A 287 -6.66 -1.41 -19.37
CA SER A 287 -7.59 -1.20 -20.50
C SER A 287 -9.01 -0.86 -20.05
N GLN A 288 -9.22 -0.66 -18.74
CA GLN A 288 -10.42 -0.14 -18.11
C GLN A 288 -9.99 0.90 -17.07
N GLU A 289 -10.40 2.15 -17.24
CA GLU A 289 -10.22 3.17 -16.22
C GLU A 289 -10.79 2.66 -14.88
N GLU A 290 -9.96 2.62 -13.83
CA GLU A 290 -10.48 2.32 -12.50
C GLU A 290 -11.20 3.55 -11.96
N VAL A 291 -12.47 3.36 -11.61
CA VAL A 291 -13.35 4.43 -11.15
C VAL A 291 -13.94 4.06 -9.78
N LEU A 292 -14.06 5.06 -8.92
CA LEU A 292 -14.84 4.95 -7.70
C LEU A 292 -16.29 5.32 -8.01
N LEU A 293 -17.21 4.40 -7.76
CA LEU A 293 -18.63 4.65 -7.86
C LEU A 293 -19.25 4.76 -6.47
N VAL A 294 -20.00 5.84 -6.25
CA VAL A 294 -20.84 6.04 -5.06
C VAL A 294 -22.29 5.97 -5.50
N MET A 295 -23.05 5.09 -4.85
CA MET A 295 -24.44 4.81 -5.22
C MET A 295 -25.35 4.93 -4.00
N GLY A 296 -26.35 5.78 -4.10
CA GLY A 296 -27.37 5.97 -3.06
C GLY A 296 -26.90 6.68 -1.80
N GLY A 297 -27.45 6.27 -0.66
CA GLY A 297 -27.20 6.90 0.63
C GLY A 297 -28.31 7.88 1.04
N GLU A 298 -28.00 8.71 2.02
CA GLU A 298 -28.93 9.70 2.59
C GLU A 298 -28.22 11.04 2.75
N SER A 299 -28.85 12.12 2.27
CA SER A 299 -28.39 13.48 2.47
C SER A 299 -29.53 14.33 3.01
N ASN A 300 -29.33 14.92 4.20
CA ASN A 300 -30.32 15.76 4.88
C ASN A 300 -31.73 15.13 5.00
N GLY A 301 -31.81 13.84 5.30
CA GLY A 301 -33.09 13.12 5.40
C GLY A 301 -33.71 12.71 4.06
N ARG A 302 -33.06 13.03 2.93
CA ARG A 302 -33.46 12.59 1.60
C ARG A 302 -32.62 11.40 1.17
N LEU A 303 -33.29 10.31 0.84
CA LEU A 303 -32.63 9.17 0.23
C LEU A 303 -32.24 9.47 -1.21
N LEU A 304 -31.05 9.00 -1.54
CA LEU A 304 -30.38 9.21 -2.80
C LEU A 304 -30.52 7.94 -3.64
N GLY A 305 -30.76 8.15 -4.94
CA GLY A 305 -30.73 7.10 -5.97
C GLY A 305 -29.68 7.38 -7.04
N ASN A 306 -28.99 8.52 -6.96
CA ASN A 306 -27.97 8.91 -7.92
C ASN A 306 -26.73 8.01 -7.78
N VAL A 307 -26.02 7.93 -8.90
CA VAL A 307 -24.71 7.31 -9.01
C VAL A 307 -23.73 8.42 -9.35
N GLU A 308 -22.66 8.51 -8.58
CA GLU A 308 -21.56 9.43 -8.80
C GLU A 308 -20.29 8.63 -9.06
N CYS A 309 -19.48 9.12 -9.99
CA CYS A 309 -18.22 8.54 -10.40
C CYS A 309 -17.08 9.50 -10.08
N PHE A 310 -16.00 8.93 -9.55
CA PHE A 310 -14.72 9.59 -9.40
C PHE A 310 -13.67 8.77 -10.13
N ALA A 311 -13.23 9.27 -11.28
CA ALA A 311 -12.14 8.68 -12.06
C ALA A 311 -10.80 9.26 -11.61
N LEU A 312 -9.80 8.39 -11.48
CA LEU A 312 -8.44 8.75 -11.08
C LEU A 312 -7.85 9.73 -12.11
N GLY A 313 -7.59 10.98 -11.69
CA GLY A 313 -7.11 12.06 -12.57
C GLY A 313 -8.00 13.32 -12.57
N TYR A 314 -9.21 13.24 -12.01
CA TYR A 314 -10.09 14.39 -11.83
C TYR A 314 -10.16 14.85 -10.36
N SER A 315 -10.43 16.14 -10.15
CA SER A 315 -10.52 16.75 -8.81
C SER A 315 -11.94 16.78 -8.22
N SER A 316 -12.93 16.22 -8.92
CA SER A 316 -14.33 16.28 -8.52
C SER A 316 -15.14 15.03 -8.90
N TRP A 317 -16.17 14.75 -8.09
CA TRP A 317 -17.21 13.76 -8.37
C TRP A 317 -18.09 14.20 -9.54
N ARG A 318 -18.51 13.25 -10.38
CA ARG A 318 -19.33 13.51 -11.57
C ARG A 318 -20.48 12.53 -11.67
N CYS A 319 -21.55 12.98 -12.32
CA CYS A 319 -22.70 12.13 -12.66
C CYS A 319 -22.59 11.54 -14.08
N SER A 320 -21.38 11.43 -14.64
CA SER A 320 -21.14 10.89 -15.98
C SER A 320 -19.84 10.09 -16.05
N ILE A 321 -19.79 9.10 -16.96
CA ILE A 321 -18.60 8.32 -17.29
C ILE A 321 -18.14 8.69 -18.72
N PRO A 322 -16.83 8.77 -19.00
CA PRO A 322 -16.30 8.90 -20.36
C PRO A 322 -16.73 7.70 -21.23
N ASP A 323 -17.14 7.94 -22.48
CA ASP A 323 -17.70 6.90 -23.34
C ASP A 323 -16.65 5.80 -23.66
N ALA A 324 -16.85 4.59 -23.13
CA ALA A 324 -15.84 3.53 -23.15
C ALA A 324 -15.88 2.63 -24.41
N GLY A 325 -16.55 3.01 -25.51
CA GLY A 325 -16.86 2.00 -26.53
C GLY A 325 -17.28 2.37 -27.96
N VAL A 326 -17.15 3.60 -28.45
CA VAL A 326 -17.48 3.88 -29.87
C VAL A 326 -16.32 4.55 -30.60
N GLN A 327 -15.61 3.77 -31.43
CA GLN A 327 -14.91 4.34 -32.57
C GLN A 327 -15.96 4.75 -33.60
N HIS A 328 -16.15 6.05 -33.88
CA HIS A 328 -16.30 6.55 -35.24
C HIS A 328 -16.38 8.07 -35.39
N ASN A 329 -15.71 8.52 -36.46
CA ASN A 329 -15.93 9.64 -37.36
C ASN A 329 -16.97 10.72 -37.04
N ASP A 330 -16.50 11.96 -37.22
CA ASP A 330 -17.24 13.13 -37.69
C ASP A 330 -18.44 13.56 -36.86
N HIS A 331 -18.18 14.20 -35.72
CA HIS A 331 -18.64 15.56 -35.36
C HIS A 331 -18.40 15.82 -33.85
N ASN A 332 -17.88 17.01 -33.55
CA ASN A 332 -17.46 17.50 -32.23
C ASN A 332 -18.59 17.56 -31.18
N GLU A 333 -18.83 16.49 -30.42
CA GLU A 333 -19.35 16.58 -29.05
C GLU A 333 -18.73 15.44 -28.20
N HIS A 334 -18.01 15.77 -27.13
CA HIS A 334 -17.69 14.80 -26.09
C HIS A 334 -18.99 14.32 -25.46
N GLN A 335 -19.51 13.17 -25.91
CA GLN A 335 -20.78 12.65 -25.42
C GLN A 335 -20.55 12.00 -24.05
N PHE A 336 -20.80 12.76 -22.98
CA PHE A 336 -20.79 12.23 -21.63
C PHE A 336 -22.04 11.38 -21.41
N GLN A 337 -21.87 10.11 -21.05
CA GLN A 337 -23.01 9.29 -20.64
C GLN A 337 -23.35 9.61 -19.19
N VAL A 338 -24.54 10.20 -18.98
CA VAL A 338 -25.08 10.42 -17.64
C VAL A 338 -25.34 9.07 -16.97
N LEU A 339 -24.89 8.93 -15.74
CA LEU A 339 -25.07 7.75 -14.93
C LEU A 339 -26.55 7.62 -14.54
N PRO A 340 -27.22 6.50 -14.89
CA PRO A 340 -28.61 6.32 -14.55
C PRO A 340 -28.77 6.12 -13.05
N ALA A 341 -29.80 6.74 -12.48
CA ALA A 341 -30.18 6.50 -11.09
C ALA A 341 -30.69 5.07 -10.90
N MET A 342 -30.51 4.54 -9.69
CA MET A 342 -31.17 3.32 -9.23
C MET A 342 -32.69 3.44 -9.34
N GLU A 343 -33.37 2.31 -9.53
CA GLU A 343 -34.84 2.28 -9.56
C GLU A 343 -35.43 2.73 -8.22
N LYS A 344 -34.81 2.27 -7.11
CA LYS A 344 -35.20 2.66 -5.76
C LYS A 344 -34.05 3.34 -5.03
N ALA A 345 -34.25 4.63 -4.72
CA ALA A 345 -33.38 5.36 -3.80
C ALA A 345 -33.32 4.67 -2.43
N ARG A 346 -32.12 4.42 -1.94
CA ARG A 346 -31.90 3.54 -0.77
C ARG A 346 -30.63 3.92 0.00
N ALA A 347 -30.67 3.69 1.31
CA ALA A 347 -29.50 3.76 2.20
C ALA A 347 -29.28 2.41 2.90
N TYR A 348 -28.09 2.24 3.48
CA TYR A 348 -27.70 1.03 4.22
C TYR A 348 -27.85 -0.27 3.40
N CYS A 349 -27.69 -0.17 2.08
CA CYS A 349 -27.66 -1.34 1.20
C CYS A 349 -26.31 -2.05 1.33
N ALA A 350 -26.29 -3.35 1.03
CA ALA A 350 -25.05 -4.09 0.85
C ALA A 350 -24.55 -3.88 -0.58
N VAL A 351 -23.25 -3.66 -0.72
CA VAL A 351 -22.59 -3.44 -2.02
C VAL A 351 -21.53 -4.51 -2.22
N ALA A 352 -21.50 -5.11 -3.41
CA ALA A 352 -20.44 -6.02 -3.83
C ALA A 352 -20.09 -5.76 -5.30
N THR A 353 -18.81 -5.90 -5.65
CA THR A 353 -18.32 -5.70 -7.01
C THR A 353 -17.65 -6.96 -7.53
N HIS A 354 -17.88 -7.27 -8.81
CA HIS A 354 -17.19 -8.32 -9.54
C HIS A 354 -17.04 -7.89 -10.99
N ASP A 355 -15.79 -7.81 -11.45
CA ASP A 355 -15.41 -7.27 -12.75
C ASP A 355 -16.09 -5.90 -13.03
N ASN A 356 -16.98 -5.85 -14.02
CA ASN A 356 -17.68 -4.65 -14.48
C ASN A 356 -19.13 -4.54 -13.95
N LEU A 357 -19.43 -5.25 -12.87
CA LEU A 357 -20.76 -5.33 -12.28
C LEU A 357 -20.73 -4.83 -10.83
N VAL A 358 -21.68 -3.97 -10.49
CA VAL A 358 -21.91 -3.48 -9.13
C VAL A 358 -23.26 -3.97 -8.64
N TYR A 359 -23.24 -4.78 -7.59
CA TYR A 359 -24.43 -5.37 -6.98
C TYR A 359 -24.85 -4.56 -5.77
N ILE A 360 -26.11 -4.12 -5.76
CA ILE A 360 -26.73 -3.34 -4.69
C ILE A 360 -27.90 -4.15 -4.13
N LEU A 361 -27.77 -4.61 -2.88
CA LEU A 361 -28.67 -5.59 -2.28
C LEU A 361 -29.36 -5.03 -1.04
N GLY A 362 -30.69 -5.13 -1.00
CA GLY A 362 -31.49 -4.67 0.13
C GLY A 362 -31.31 -3.18 0.44
N GLY A 363 -31.35 -2.83 1.73
CA GLY A 363 -31.30 -1.46 2.24
C GLY A 363 -32.65 -0.98 2.74
N GLN A 364 -32.80 0.34 2.88
CA GLN A 364 -34.06 0.94 3.33
C GLN A 364 -34.47 2.13 2.48
N THR A 365 -35.78 2.29 2.35
CA THR A 365 -36.42 3.53 1.93
C THR A 365 -36.92 4.32 3.15
N ASN A 366 -37.53 5.48 2.92
CA ASN A 366 -38.18 6.26 3.99
C ASN A 366 -39.39 5.54 4.60
N SER A 367 -39.95 4.54 3.91
CA SER A 367 -41.17 3.85 4.30
C SER A 367 -40.96 2.41 4.74
N THR A 368 -39.94 1.71 4.23
CA THR A 368 -39.78 0.26 4.47
C THR A 368 -38.35 -0.24 4.21
N PHE A 369 -38.05 -1.44 4.69
CA PHE A 369 -36.86 -2.18 4.31
C PHE A 369 -37.05 -2.82 2.93
N LEU A 370 -35.97 -2.94 2.16
CA LEU A 370 -36.00 -3.47 0.81
C LEU A 370 -35.51 -4.91 0.78
N ALA A 371 -36.24 -5.75 0.06
CA ALA A 371 -35.76 -7.05 -0.41
C ALA A 371 -35.14 -6.96 -1.82
N SER A 372 -35.40 -5.86 -2.55
CA SER A 372 -35.00 -5.73 -3.94
C SER A 372 -33.49 -5.63 -4.13
N CYS A 373 -33.00 -6.30 -5.17
CA CYS A 373 -31.60 -6.40 -5.53
C CYS A 373 -31.39 -5.87 -6.96
N GLU A 374 -30.45 -4.95 -7.13
CA GLU A 374 -30.15 -4.31 -8.41
C GLU A 374 -28.68 -4.58 -8.78
N CYS A 375 -28.40 -4.79 -10.06
CA CYS A 375 -27.05 -4.91 -10.60
C CYS A 375 -26.83 -3.84 -11.66
N TYR A 376 -25.82 -3.00 -11.44
CA TYR A 376 -25.38 -2.00 -12.42
C TYR A 376 -24.25 -2.58 -13.27
N ARG A 377 -24.45 -2.59 -14.59
CA ARG A 377 -23.43 -2.99 -15.57
C ARG A 377 -22.72 -1.73 -16.07
N VAL A 378 -21.45 -1.58 -15.65
CA VAL A 378 -20.65 -0.37 -15.90
C VAL A 378 -20.45 -0.15 -17.41
N LEU A 379 -20.07 -1.21 -18.15
CA LEU A 379 -19.76 -1.11 -19.59
C LEU A 379 -20.95 -0.73 -20.47
N THR A 380 -22.16 -1.10 -20.08
CA THR A 380 -23.38 -0.77 -20.85
C THR A 380 -24.16 0.38 -20.24
N ASN A 381 -23.70 0.91 -19.11
CA ASN A 381 -24.36 1.96 -18.35
C ASN A 381 -25.84 1.67 -18.06
N THR A 382 -26.17 0.44 -17.64
CA THR A 382 -27.56 0.01 -17.41
C THR A 382 -27.76 -0.78 -16.12
N TRP A 383 -28.93 -0.58 -15.51
CA TRP A 383 -29.41 -1.33 -14.35
C TRP A 383 -30.18 -2.59 -14.77
N HIS A 384 -29.96 -3.66 -14.03
CA HIS A 384 -30.67 -4.93 -14.17
C HIS A 384 -31.23 -5.35 -12.81
N GLN A 385 -32.51 -5.71 -12.76
CA GLN A 385 -33.11 -6.25 -11.54
C GLN A 385 -32.68 -7.71 -11.34
N LEU A 386 -32.30 -8.05 -10.12
CA LEU A 386 -32.03 -9.41 -9.67
C LEU A 386 -33.26 -9.96 -8.92
N CYS A 387 -33.24 -11.24 -8.54
CA CYS A 387 -34.30 -11.75 -7.69
C CYS A 387 -34.22 -11.16 -6.28
N ASP A 388 -35.39 -10.88 -5.71
CA ASP A 388 -35.51 -10.32 -4.37
C ASP A 388 -34.97 -11.27 -3.31
N LEU A 389 -34.42 -10.68 -2.23
CA LEU A 389 -34.05 -11.41 -1.02
C LEU A 389 -35.28 -12.08 -0.39
N PRO A 390 -35.11 -13.23 0.30
CA PRO A 390 -36.20 -13.89 1.00
C PRO A 390 -36.89 -13.03 2.07
N ALA A 391 -36.17 -12.04 2.61
CA ALA A 391 -36.70 -11.09 3.59
C ALA A 391 -36.11 -9.68 3.35
N PRO A 392 -36.90 -8.61 3.57
CA PRO A 392 -36.42 -7.24 3.46
C PRO A 392 -35.51 -6.88 4.63
N VAL A 393 -34.30 -6.40 4.34
CA VAL A 393 -33.27 -6.12 5.33
C VAL A 393 -32.43 -4.90 4.97
N HIS A 394 -31.87 -4.24 5.98
CA HIS A 394 -30.88 -3.16 5.82
C HIS A 394 -29.66 -3.42 6.70
N GLY A 395 -28.53 -2.77 6.37
CA GLY A 395 -27.27 -2.93 7.09
C GLY A 395 -26.70 -4.34 7.00
N ALA A 396 -27.03 -5.08 5.94
CA ALA A 396 -26.40 -6.36 5.63
C ALA A 396 -25.02 -6.13 4.99
N ALA A 397 -24.27 -7.21 4.76
CA ALA A 397 -23.01 -7.17 4.04
C ALA A 397 -23.03 -8.14 2.86
N ALA A 398 -22.30 -7.81 1.80
CA ALA A 398 -22.15 -8.64 0.62
C ALA A 398 -20.68 -8.69 0.20
N ALA A 399 -20.24 -9.81 -0.35
CA ALA A 399 -18.88 -9.99 -0.86
C ALA A 399 -18.84 -11.08 -1.92
N PHE A 400 -17.90 -10.96 -2.85
CA PHE A 400 -17.56 -12.05 -3.77
C PHE A 400 -16.48 -12.93 -3.16
N LEU A 401 -16.66 -14.25 -3.25
CA LEU A 401 -15.64 -15.25 -2.96
C LEU A 401 -15.56 -16.22 -4.12
N ASP A 402 -14.39 -16.33 -4.74
CA ASP A 402 -14.11 -17.22 -5.88
C ASP A 402 -15.15 -17.08 -7.01
N GLY A 403 -15.56 -15.84 -7.31
CA GLY A 403 -16.54 -15.52 -8.37
C GLY A 403 -18.00 -15.70 -7.95
N VAL A 404 -18.29 -16.10 -6.71
CA VAL A 404 -19.65 -16.32 -6.22
C VAL A 404 -20.08 -15.18 -5.28
N LEU A 405 -21.28 -14.65 -5.49
CA LEU A 405 -21.85 -13.58 -4.67
C LEU A 405 -22.48 -14.13 -3.37
N TYR A 406 -21.97 -13.67 -2.24
CA TYR A 406 -22.50 -13.96 -0.91
C TYR A 406 -23.15 -12.73 -0.29
N PHE A 407 -24.26 -12.96 0.40
CA PHE A 407 -25.01 -11.97 1.16
C PHE A 407 -25.24 -12.47 2.59
N ALA A 408 -24.97 -11.64 3.59
CA ALA A 408 -25.04 -12.07 4.98
C ALA A 408 -25.69 -11.03 5.90
N GLY A 409 -26.51 -11.55 6.81
CA GLY A 409 -27.06 -10.81 7.95
C GLY A 409 -27.97 -9.62 7.58
N GLY A 410 -27.85 -8.54 8.36
CA GLY A 410 -28.71 -7.36 8.28
C GLY A 410 -29.80 -7.36 9.35
N LYS A 411 -30.58 -6.28 9.39
CA LYS A 411 -31.72 -6.12 10.30
C LYS A 411 -33.03 -6.15 9.51
N SER A 412 -33.86 -7.16 9.79
CA SER A 412 -35.25 -7.24 9.36
C SER A 412 -36.15 -6.47 10.33
N HIS A 413 -37.46 -6.46 10.06
CA HIS A 413 -38.43 -5.84 10.97
C HIS A 413 -38.52 -6.55 12.34
N GLU A 414 -38.16 -7.82 12.39
CA GLU A 414 -38.31 -8.65 13.60
C GLU A 414 -36.99 -8.78 14.37
N LYS A 415 -35.87 -8.96 13.65
CA LYS A 415 -34.60 -9.35 14.28
C LYS A 415 -33.38 -8.98 13.42
N TYR A 416 -32.21 -9.20 14.01
CA TYR A 416 -30.98 -9.27 13.25
C TYR A 416 -30.88 -10.67 12.63
N GLU A 417 -30.76 -10.72 11.31
CA GLU A 417 -30.63 -11.97 10.57
C GLU A 417 -29.23 -12.53 10.70
N ASN A 418 -29.13 -13.86 10.69
CA ASN A 418 -27.87 -14.60 10.72
C ASN A 418 -27.67 -15.47 9.48
N GLN A 419 -28.55 -15.40 8.50
CA GLN A 419 -28.47 -16.20 7.29
C GLN A 419 -27.29 -15.75 6.43
N LEU A 420 -26.62 -16.72 5.81
CA LEU A 420 -25.72 -16.55 4.69
C LEU A 420 -26.45 -17.07 3.45
N LEU A 421 -26.57 -16.23 2.42
CA LEU A 421 -27.21 -16.54 1.16
C LEU A 421 -26.18 -16.45 0.04
N VAL A 422 -26.25 -17.39 -0.90
CA VAL A 422 -25.46 -17.41 -2.13
C VAL A 422 -26.41 -17.15 -3.29
N TYR A 423 -26.00 -16.26 -4.19
CA TYR A 423 -26.74 -16.04 -5.42
C TYR A 423 -26.45 -17.17 -6.42
N ASP A 424 -27.49 -17.92 -6.81
CA ASP A 424 -27.41 -18.90 -7.89
C ASP A 424 -27.90 -18.26 -9.18
N GLU A 425 -26.97 -17.94 -10.07
CA GLU A 425 -27.25 -17.32 -11.37
C GLU A 425 -28.05 -18.23 -12.29
N ASN A 426 -27.94 -19.57 -12.16
CA ASN A 426 -28.62 -20.52 -13.04
C ASN A 426 -30.12 -20.59 -12.74
N ASN A 427 -30.45 -20.60 -11.45
CA ASN A 427 -31.83 -20.69 -10.98
C ASN A 427 -32.43 -19.32 -10.63
N VAL A 428 -31.64 -18.23 -10.78
CA VAL A 428 -32.00 -16.86 -10.41
C VAL A 428 -32.62 -16.82 -9.02
N SER A 429 -31.91 -17.40 -8.04
CA SER A 429 -32.44 -17.58 -6.67
C SER A 429 -31.36 -17.45 -5.61
N TRP A 430 -31.78 -17.10 -4.39
CA TRP A 430 -30.91 -17.07 -3.22
C TRP A 430 -30.93 -18.41 -2.50
N VAL A 431 -29.78 -19.06 -2.40
CA VAL A 431 -29.64 -20.37 -1.75
C VAL A 431 -28.99 -20.20 -0.38
N PRO A 432 -29.59 -20.71 0.70
CA PRO A 432 -29.00 -20.63 2.02
C PRO A 432 -27.72 -21.47 2.16
N ARG A 433 -26.84 -21.01 3.04
CA ARG A 433 -25.58 -21.64 3.47
C ARG A 433 -25.47 -21.60 5.00
N GLY A 434 -24.36 -22.14 5.52
CA GLY A 434 -24.02 -22.12 6.94
C GLY A 434 -24.27 -20.74 7.57
N PRO A 435 -25.17 -20.63 8.55
CA PRO A 435 -25.53 -19.34 9.13
C PRO A 435 -24.42 -18.83 10.05
N LEU A 436 -24.34 -17.51 10.19
CA LEU A 436 -23.55 -16.84 11.22
C LEU A 436 -23.97 -17.36 12.61
N SER A 437 -23.00 -17.45 13.54
CA SER A 437 -23.29 -17.91 14.91
C SER A 437 -24.28 -17.00 15.64
N ARG A 438 -24.28 -15.70 15.31
CA ARG A 438 -25.24 -14.73 15.80
C ARG A 438 -25.63 -13.74 14.71
N GLY A 439 -26.92 -13.40 14.68
CA GLY A 439 -27.44 -12.40 13.76
C GLY A 439 -26.85 -11.02 14.02
N ARG A 440 -26.44 -10.35 12.95
CA ARG A 440 -25.73 -9.06 13.02
C ARG A 440 -26.08 -8.16 11.84
N GLY A 441 -26.06 -6.85 12.07
CA GLY A 441 -26.19 -5.81 11.05
C GLY A 441 -25.14 -4.72 11.24
N HIS A 442 -24.98 -3.84 10.25
CA HIS A 442 -23.98 -2.77 10.18
C HIS A 442 -22.53 -3.27 10.39
N PHE A 443 -22.20 -4.41 9.78
CA PHE A 443 -20.90 -5.07 9.89
C PHE A 443 -20.16 -5.08 8.55
N GLY A 444 -18.85 -5.30 8.58
CA GLY A 444 -18.04 -5.50 7.37
C GLY A 444 -17.94 -6.98 7.02
N MET A 445 -18.02 -7.32 5.73
CA MET A 445 -17.71 -8.65 5.22
C MET A 445 -16.74 -8.56 4.07
N VAL A 446 -15.71 -9.42 4.06
CA VAL A 446 -14.69 -9.45 3.01
C VAL A 446 -14.24 -10.88 2.73
N ALA A 447 -13.86 -11.16 1.49
CA ALA A 447 -13.19 -12.40 1.12
C ALA A 447 -11.68 -12.25 1.25
N LEU A 448 -11.02 -13.23 1.86
CA LEU A 448 -9.57 -13.27 2.00
C LEU A 448 -9.10 -14.73 1.98
N HIS A 449 -8.14 -15.06 1.11
CA HIS A 449 -7.53 -16.39 1.02
C HIS A 449 -8.53 -17.57 0.99
N GLY A 450 -9.57 -17.49 0.17
CA GLY A 450 -10.55 -18.58 0.02
C GLY A 450 -11.59 -18.69 1.15
N SER A 451 -11.79 -17.64 1.95
CA SER A 451 -12.75 -17.63 3.05
C SER A 451 -13.42 -16.27 3.22
N LEU A 452 -14.64 -16.24 3.77
CA LEU A 452 -15.30 -14.97 4.14
C LEU A 452 -15.02 -14.62 5.59
N TYR A 453 -14.85 -13.34 5.85
CA TYR A 453 -14.62 -12.80 7.19
C TYR A 453 -15.71 -11.78 7.49
N ALA A 454 -16.48 -12.03 8.54
CA ALA A 454 -17.49 -11.11 9.06
C ALA A 454 -16.97 -10.43 10.33
N VAL A 455 -16.85 -9.10 10.30
CA VAL A 455 -16.15 -8.31 11.32
C VAL A 455 -17.09 -7.29 11.96
N GLY A 456 -17.22 -7.38 13.28
CA GLY A 456 -17.96 -6.41 14.09
C GLY A 456 -19.46 -6.36 13.82
N GLY A 457 -20.04 -5.17 13.95
CA GLY A 457 -21.47 -4.91 13.75
C GLY A 457 -22.27 -4.75 15.04
N ILE A 458 -23.58 -4.90 14.90
CA ILE A 458 -24.55 -4.72 15.98
C ILE A 458 -25.48 -5.94 15.99
N CYS A 459 -25.79 -6.45 17.19
CA CYS A 459 -26.83 -7.46 17.39
C CYS A 459 -27.83 -7.03 18.47
N SER A 460 -28.95 -7.75 18.58
CA SER A 460 -29.86 -7.64 19.73
C SER A 460 -29.67 -8.83 20.66
N TYR A 461 -29.45 -8.57 21.95
CA TYR A 461 -29.44 -9.58 23.00
C TYR A 461 -30.28 -9.10 24.19
N GLY A 462 -31.25 -9.90 24.62
CA GLY A 462 -32.14 -9.55 25.73
C GLY A 462 -32.96 -8.28 25.49
N GLY A 463 -33.26 -7.93 24.23
CA GLY A 463 -33.97 -6.70 23.86
C GLY A 463 -33.09 -5.44 23.81
N THR A 464 -31.78 -5.57 24.06
CA THR A 464 -30.83 -4.45 24.00
C THR A 464 -29.89 -4.59 22.81
N SER A 465 -29.61 -3.46 22.15
CA SER A 465 -28.64 -3.36 21.07
C SER A 465 -27.22 -3.43 21.62
N GLN A 466 -26.37 -4.32 21.09
CA GLN A 466 -24.98 -4.52 21.51
C GLN A 466 -24.03 -4.41 20.32
N VAL A 467 -22.95 -3.65 20.49
CA VAL A 467 -21.86 -3.53 19.52
C VAL A 467 -20.94 -4.74 19.64
N LEU A 468 -20.55 -5.31 18.50
CA LEU A 468 -19.75 -6.51 18.41
C LEU A 468 -18.28 -6.17 18.13
N SER A 469 -17.38 -6.77 18.90
CA SER A 469 -15.97 -6.93 18.56
C SER A 469 -15.66 -8.30 17.97
N THR A 470 -16.67 -9.15 17.83
CA THR A 470 -16.52 -10.54 17.40
C THR A 470 -16.32 -10.63 15.89
N CYS A 471 -15.36 -11.46 15.51
CA CYS A 471 -15.03 -11.76 14.13
C CYS A 471 -15.30 -13.24 13.87
N GLU A 472 -15.86 -13.56 12.71
CA GLU A 472 -16.14 -14.95 12.29
C GLU A 472 -15.55 -15.20 10.90
N LYS A 473 -15.00 -16.39 10.69
CA LYS A 473 -14.48 -16.87 9.41
C LYS A 473 -15.37 -17.99 8.87
N PHE A 474 -15.91 -17.83 7.67
CA PHE A 474 -16.63 -18.87 6.93
C PHE A 474 -15.68 -19.66 6.04
N ASP A 475 -15.76 -20.98 6.14
CA ASP A 475 -15.09 -21.90 5.22
C ASP A 475 -16.15 -22.52 4.28
N PRO A 476 -16.12 -22.25 2.96
CA PRO A 476 -17.05 -22.85 2.01
C PRO A 476 -16.92 -24.37 1.91
N GLY A 477 -15.75 -24.94 2.20
CA GLY A 477 -15.52 -26.38 2.11
C GLY A 477 -16.26 -27.15 3.21
N SER A 478 -16.39 -26.57 4.40
CA SER A 478 -17.13 -27.16 5.51
C SER A 478 -18.52 -26.57 5.71
N ASP A 479 -18.87 -25.49 4.99
CA ASP A 479 -20.12 -24.72 5.12
C ASP A 479 -20.40 -24.26 6.56
N THR A 480 -19.35 -23.81 7.27
CA THR A 480 -19.44 -23.41 8.68
C THR A 480 -18.66 -22.14 9.00
N TRP A 481 -19.19 -21.36 9.94
CA TRP A 481 -18.49 -20.23 10.54
C TRP A 481 -17.70 -20.65 11.78
N THR A 482 -16.48 -20.12 11.91
CA THR A 482 -15.59 -20.32 13.04
C THR A 482 -15.22 -18.97 13.67
N PRO A 483 -15.29 -18.81 15.00
CA PRO A 483 -14.89 -17.57 15.64
C PRO A 483 -13.38 -17.37 15.54
N ILE A 484 -12.96 -16.13 15.24
CA ILE A 484 -11.53 -15.74 15.22
C ILE A 484 -11.26 -14.65 16.25
N ALA A 485 -10.00 -14.20 16.34
CA ALA A 485 -9.58 -13.17 17.28
C ALA A 485 -10.49 -11.92 17.21
N LEU A 486 -10.81 -11.37 18.38
CA LEU A 486 -11.64 -10.18 18.51
C LEU A 486 -10.93 -8.97 17.90
N CYS A 487 -11.70 -8.07 17.29
CA CYS A 487 -11.21 -6.73 17.00
C CYS A 487 -10.87 -6.03 18.33
N LEU A 488 -9.70 -5.39 18.40
CA LEU A 488 -9.32 -4.55 19.52
C LEU A 488 -10.33 -3.41 19.65
N LEU A 489 -11.23 -3.52 20.63
CA LEU A 489 -11.94 -2.36 21.15
C LEU A 489 -10.94 -1.56 21.98
N SER A 490 -10.34 -0.52 21.40
CA SER A 490 -9.79 0.55 22.22
C SER A 490 -10.93 1.14 23.05
N PRO A 491 -10.84 1.18 24.38
CA PRO A 491 -11.85 1.86 25.17
C PRO A 491 -11.57 3.36 25.08
N THR A 492 -12.20 4.05 24.12
CA THR A 492 -12.66 5.46 24.24
C THR A 492 -13.25 5.94 22.91
N CYS A 493 -14.56 5.82 22.76
CA CYS A 493 -15.36 6.91 22.20
C CYS A 493 -16.76 6.81 22.79
N SER A 494 -16.85 7.03 24.10
CA SER A 494 -18.13 7.35 24.73
C SER A 494 -18.50 8.77 24.30
N THR A 495 -19.23 8.92 23.20
CA THR A 495 -20.07 10.11 23.03
C THR A 495 -21.23 10.00 24.02
N SER A 496 -20.98 10.41 25.26
CA SER A 496 -22.06 10.86 26.13
C SER A 496 -22.67 12.09 25.47
N ARG A 497 -23.78 11.91 24.75
CA ARG A 497 -24.73 13.00 24.50
C ARG A 497 -25.30 13.40 25.87
N SER A 498 -24.63 14.30 26.56
CA SER A 498 -25.28 15.12 27.58
C SER A 498 -26.15 16.13 26.84
N SER A 499 -27.41 15.78 26.65
CA SER A 499 -28.46 16.74 26.37
C SER A 499 -28.69 17.60 27.63
N SER A 500 -27.84 18.59 27.86
CA SER A 500 -28.16 19.71 28.72
C SER A 500 -28.83 20.76 27.85
N GLY A 501 -30.16 20.69 27.79
CA GLY A 501 -30.98 21.79 27.32
C GLY A 501 -30.75 22.99 28.25
N ILE A 502 -30.29 24.10 27.68
CA ILE A 502 -30.43 25.41 28.31
C ILE A 502 -31.65 26.05 27.67
N SER A 503 -32.78 25.89 28.34
CA SER A 503 -33.97 26.70 28.17
C SER A 503 -33.65 28.12 28.65
N GLY A 504 -33.43 29.04 27.72
CA GLY A 504 -33.49 30.47 27.99
C GLY A 504 -34.95 30.90 28.13
N SER A 505 -35.50 30.81 29.34
CA SER A 505 -36.68 31.59 29.73
C SER A 505 -36.20 32.78 30.54
N GLY A 506 -36.36 33.97 29.98
CA GLY A 506 -36.23 35.22 30.71
C GLY A 506 -37.44 35.52 31.59
N CYS A 507 -37.28 36.65 32.29
CA CYS A 507 -38.27 37.44 33.02
C CYS A 507 -38.62 36.96 34.43
N ASP A 508 -38.62 37.79 35.47
CA ASP A 508 -38.13 39.14 35.72
C ASP A 508 -38.07 39.25 37.27
N SER A 509 -37.72 40.41 37.82
CA SER A 509 -38.01 40.81 39.21
C SER A 509 -39.18 40.11 39.90
#